data_AF-A0A5M8S2F0-F1
#
_entry.id   AF-A0A5M8S2F0-F1
#
_cell.length_a   1.000
_cell.length_b   1.000
_cell.length_c   1.000
_cell.angle_alpha   90.00
_cell.angle_beta   90.00
_cell.angle_gamma   90.00
#
_symmetry.space_group_name_H-M   'P 1'
#
loop_
_entity.id
_entity.type
_entity.pdbx_description
1 polymer ?
#
loop_
_entity_poly.entity_id
_entity_poly.type
_entity_poly.pdbx_seq_one_letter_code
_entity_poly.pdbx_strand_id
1 'polypeptide(L)'
;MKKFIVCLLTALLILPIGTTIAAKKQTSGELTNQQVMTMTLQAREHFWNTMSGHNPKAKNSTCQTKTFEYRGIPYIYMCSEFSTKAKLTHYLTPIFTTDAIKKGFDKYNIIAYKGKMAVPVGDGDNLLGWEQAKMKLISKKDNVRTYEFAVPALDGSVTAKRKITFVKENNKWKINQLDAAF
;
A
#
# COMPACT_ATOMS: atom_id res chain seq x y z
N MET A 1 -15.57 -40.35 -80.89
CA MET A 1 -16.95 -39.85 -80.81
C MET A 1 -17.27 -39.46 -79.37
N LYS A 2 -17.83 -38.25 -79.17
CA LYS A 2 -18.64 -37.74 -78.02
C LYS A 2 -18.15 -38.06 -76.58
N LYS A 3 -17.53 -37.08 -75.91
CA LYS A 3 -18.13 -36.22 -74.86
C LYS A 3 -18.66 -37.01 -73.65
N PHE A 4 -18.09 -36.80 -72.47
CA PHE A 4 -18.82 -36.32 -71.28
C PHE A 4 -17.83 -35.72 -70.28
N ILE A 5 -18.12 -34.47 -69.93
CA ILE A 5 -17.51 -33.67 -68.87
C ILE A 5 -18.22 -34.05 -67.58
N VAL A 6 -17.47 -34.32 -66.51
CA VAL A 6 -17.98 -34.21 -65.13
C VAL A 6 -16.94 -33.48 -64.30
N CYS A 7 -17.31 -32.28 -63.88
CA CYS A 7 -16.58 -31.42 -62.95
C CYS A 7 -16.55 -32.05 -61.55
N LEU A 8 -15.38 -32.14 -60.94
CA LEU A 8 -15.22 -32.34 -59.51
C LEU A 8 -14.45 -31.15 -58.94
N LEU A 9 -15.22 -30.22 -58.37
CA LEU A 9 -14.73 -29.12 -57.53
C LEU A 9 -14.20 -29.71 -56.22
N THR A 10 -12.89 -29.64 -56.00
CA THR A 10 -12.30 -29.75 -54.67
C THR A 10 -11.90 -28.36 -54.21
N ALA A 11 -12.78 -27.72 -53.44
CA ALA A 11 -12.47 -26.50 -52.71
C ALA A 11 -11.53 -26.86 -51.54
N LEU A 12 -10.24 -26.53 -51.67
CA LEU A 12 -9.31 -26.49 -50.55
C LEU A 12 -9.64 -25.28 -49.67
N LEU A 13 -10.43 -25.51 -48.62
CA LEU A 13 -10.59 -24.60 -47.49
C LEU A 13 -9.32 -24.68 -46.62
N ILE A 14 -8.36 -23.80 -46.90
CA ILE A 14 -7.25 -23.52 -45.98
C ILE A 14 -7.82 -22.64 -44.88
N LEU A 15 -8.13 -23.22 -43.73
CA LEU A 15 -8.44 -22.47 -42.51
C LEU A 15 -7.12 -21.97 -41.91
N PRO A 16 -6.85 -20.66 -41.84
CA PRO A 16 -5.82 -20.17 -40.95
C PRO A 16 -6.38 -20.30 -39.53
N ILE A 17 -5.88 -21.27 -38.76
CA ILE A 17 -6.04 -21.28 -37.29
C ILE A 17 -5.15 -20.14 -36.77
N GLY A 18 -5.64 -18.90 -36.95
CA GLY A 18 -5.17 -17.76 -36.20
C GLY A 18 -5.78 -17.83 -34.82
N THR A 19 -5.23 -18.66 -33.94
CA THR A 19 -5.40 -18.45 -32.51
C THR A 19 -4.63 -17.18 -32.16
N THR A 20 -5.25 -16.03 -32.36
CA THR A 20 -4.85 -14.82 -31.64
C THR A 20 -5.15 -15.09 -30.18
N ILE A 21 -4.19 -15.71 -29.47
CA ILE A 21 -4.06 -15.51 -28.04
C ILE A 21 -3.81 -14.02 -27.91
N ALA A 22 -4.88 -13.25 -27.73
CA ALA A 22 -4.78 -11.88 -27.29
C ALA A 22 -4.16 -11.96 -25.90
N ALA A 23 -2.83 -11.97 -25.83
CA ALA A 23 -2.09 -11.69 -24.64
C ALA A 23 -2.62 -10.34 -24.17
N LYS A 24 -3.47 -10.37 -23.14
CA LYS A 24 -4.05 -9.19 -22.53
C LYS A 24 -2.86 -8.33 -22.15
N LYS A 25 -2.59 -7.29 -22.94
CA LYS A 25 -1.51 -6.32 -22.71
C LYS A 25 -1.70 -5.88 -21.26
N GLN A 26 -0.85 -6.36 -20.37
CA GLN A 26 -0.85 -5.95 -18.97
C GLN A 26 -0.49 -4.46 -19.04
N THR A 27 -1.52 -3.62 -19.02
CA THR A 27 -1.37 -2.16 -19.10
C THR A 27 -0.42 -1.76 -17.99
N SER A 28 0.68 -1.09 -18.31
CA SER A 28 1.80 -0.78 -17.40
C SER A 28 1.45 0.21 -16.27
N GLY A 29 0.19 0.29 -15.88
CA GLY A 29 -0.34 1.10 -14.78
C GLY A 29 -1.43 0.40 -13.95
N GLU A 30 -1.68 -0.89 -14.16
CA GLU A 30 -2.61 -1.68 -13.33
C GLU A 30 -1.93 -2.14 -12.05
N LEU A 31 -2.57 -1.89 -10.90
CA LEU A 31 -2.08 -2.28 -9.59
C LEU A 31 -2.25 -3.80 -9.41
N THR A 32 -1.15 -4.54 -9.37
CA THR A 32 -1.17 -6.00 -9.23
C THR A 32 -1.38 -6.42 -7.78
N ASN A 33 -1.85 -7.65 -7.58
CA ASN A 33 -1.97 -8.24 -6.25
C ASN A 33 -0.64 -8.21 -5.48
N GLN A 34 0.48 -8.56 -6.13
CA GLN A 34 1.79 -8.50 -5.48
C GLN A 34 2.13 -7.08 -5.01
N GLN A 35 1.86 -6.06 -5.85
CA GLN A 35 2.08 -4.65 -5.47
C GLN A 35 1.20 -4.23 -4.29
N VAL A 36 -0.07 -4.64 -4.28
CA VAL A 36 -0.99 -4.38 -3.16
C VAL A 36 -0.45 -4.93 -1.85
N MET A 37 0.00 -6.19 -1.85
CA MET A 37 0.56 -6.82 -0.65
C MET A 37 1.84 -6.13 -0.20
N THR A 38 2.79 -5.89 -1.12
CA THR A 38 4.05 -5.17 -0.82
C THR A 38 3.79 -3.79 -0.23
N MET A 39 2.91 -3.00 -0.84
CA MET A 39 2.56 -1.67 -0.34
C MET A 39 1.87 -1.71 1.02
N THR A 40 1.05 -2.74 1.28
CA THR A 40 0.37 -2.92 2.57
C THR A 40 1.36 -3.21 3.69
N LEU A 41 2.32 -4.12 3.46
CA LEU A 41 3.37 -4.43 4.43
C LEU A 41 4.29 -3.22 4.65
N GLN A 42 4.64 -2.50 3.59
CA GLN A 42 5.38 -1.24 3.69
C GLN A 42 4.60 -0.19 4.50
N ALA A 43 3.29 -0.04 4.29
CA ALA A 43 2.48 0.89 5.06
C ALA A 43 2.45 0.55 6.54
N ARG A 44 2.30 -0.73 6.89
CA ARG A 44 2.40 -1.20 8.27
C ARG A 44 3.75 -0.83 8.88
N GLU A 45 4.85 -1.13 8.19
CA GLU A 45 6.20 -0.79 8.66
C GLU A 45 6.37 0.72 8.86
N HIS A 46 5.96 1.54 7.90
CA HIS A 46 6.11 2.99 7.96
C HIS A 46 5.24 3.61 9.05
N PHE A 47 4.04 3.07 9.29
CA PHE A 47 3.19 3.46 10.40
C PHE A 47 3.91 3.22 11.73
N TRP A 48 4.38 1.99 11.97
CA TRP A 48 5.01 1.64 13.24
C TRP A 48 6.33 2.36 13.48
N ASN A 49 7.16 2.54 12.46
CA ASN A 49 8.36 3.36 12.54
C ASN A 49 8.03 4.82 12.89
N THR A 50 6.91 5.35 12.38
CA THR A 50 6.46 6.70 12.74
C THR A 50 6.04 6.77 14.20
N MET A 51 5.28 5.79 14.68
CA MET A 51 4.80 5.74 16.07
C MET A 51 5.92 5.48 17.07
N SER A 52 6.96 4.73 16.70
CA SER A 52 8.18 4.58 17.51
C SER A 52 9.09 5.81 17.48
N GLY A 53 8.81 6.77 16.58
CA GLY A 53 9.62 7.96 16.38
C GLY A 53 10.96 7.72 15.69
N HIS A 54 11.18 6.52 15.12
CA HIS A 54 12.45 6.11 14.52
C HIS A 54 12.24 5.12 13.36
N ASN A 55 13.01 5.27 12.29
CA ASN A 55 13.16 4.23 11.26
C ASN A 55 14.37 3.34 11.57
N PRO A 56 14.19 2.06 11.95
CA PRO A 56 15.29 1.14 12.24
C PRO A 56 16.27 0.93 11.08
N LYS A 57 15.86 1.23 9.84
CA LYS A 57 16.69 1.12 8.64
C LYS A 57 17.51 2.40 8.36
N ALA A 58 17.31 3.48 9.13
CA ALA A 58 18.05 4.73 8.95
C ALA A 58 19.49 4.60 9.47
N LYS A 59 20.45 4.88 8.59
CA LYS A 59 21.87 4.91 8.97
C LYS A 59 22.20 6.24 9.63
N ASN A 60 23.06 6.21 10.64
CA ASN A 60 23.55 7.41 11.36
C ASN A 60 22.42 8.25 11.99
N SER A 61 21.33 7.59 12.41
CA SER A 61 20.25 8.25 13.15
C SER A 61 20.72 8.63 14.56
N THR A 62 20.30 9.81 15.02
CA THR A 62 20.51 10.24 16.40
C THR A 62 19.17 10.50 17.07
N CYS A 63 19.00 9.91 18.25
CA CYS A 63 17.74 9.91 18.99
C CYS A 63 17.93 10.57 20.36
N GLN A 64 16.88 11.22 20.85
CA GLN A 64 16.80 11.70 22.23
C GLN A 64 15.75 10.88 22.95
N THR A 65 16.10 10.25 24.08
CA THR A 65 15.18 9.40 24.84
C THR A 65 14.37 10.17 25.89
N LYS A 66 14.62 11.46 26.06
CA LYS A 66 13.91 12.29 27.03
C LYS A 66 12.50 12.62 26.54
N THR A 67 11.53 12.41 27.43
CA THR A 67 10.15 12.83 27.20
C THR A 67 9.93 14.28 27.64
N PHE A 68 8.84 14.88 27.16
CA PHE A 68 8.36 16.18 27.61
C PHE A 68 6.83 16.19 27.66
N GLU A 69 6.25 17.07 28.45
CA GLU A 69 4.79 17.22 28.51
C GLU A 69 4.31 18.31 27.55
N TYR A 70 3.23 18.04 26.83
CA TYR A 70 2.51 19.02 26.03
C TYR A 70 1.00 18.78 26.15
N ARG A 71 0.28 19.78 26.69
CA ARG A 71 -1.18 19.70 26.91
C ARG A 71 -1.61 18.45 27.71
N GLY A 72 -0.87 18.10 28.76
CA GLY A 72 -1.18 16.95 29.61
C GLY A 72 -0.84 15.58 29.01
N ILE A 73 -0.19 15.53 27.84
CA ILE A 73 0.22 14.29 27.17
C ILE A 73 1.74 14.20 27.18
N PRO A 74 2.34 13.06 27.57
CA PRO A 74 3.78 12.84 27.42
C PRO A 74 4.14 12.60 25.95
N TYR A 75 5.20 13.26 25.50
CA TYR A 75 5.74 13.19 24.14
C TYR A 75 7.21 12.80 24.14
N ILE A 76 7.67 12.24 23.03
CA ILE A 76 9.09 12.05 22.72
C ILE A 76 9.41 12.71 21.37
N TYR A 77 10.58 13.36 21.30
CA TYR A 77 11.07 13.87 20.01
C TYR A 77 11.51 12.71 19.13
N MET A 78 11.15 12.78 17.84
CA MET A 78 11.57 11.78 16.87
C MET A 78 13.07 11.91 16.56
N CYS A 79 13.67 10.81 16.12
CA CYS A 79 15.09 10.77 15.75
C CYS A 79 15.41 11.65 14.53
N SER A 80 16.70 11.85 14.26
CA SER A 80 17.20 12.86 13.32
C SER A 80 16.66 12.74 11.89
N GLU A 81 16.35 11.53 11.42
CA GLU A 81 15.73 11.24 10.13
C GLU A 81 14.25 11.63 10.06
N PHE A 82 13.59 11.81 11.20
CA PHE A 82 12.19 12.25 11.31
C PHE A 82 12.03 13.61 12.01
N SER A 83 13.14 14.22 12.40
CA SER A 83 13.20 15.42 13.24
C SER A 83 12.41 16.63 12.74
N THR A 84 12.03 16.71 11.47
CA THR A 84 11.21 17.82 10.94
C THR A 84 10.02 17.29 10.15
N LYS A 85 8.97 18.11 10.05
CA LYS A 85 7.76 17.76 9.28
C LYS A 85 8.10 17.36 7.85
N ALA A 86 9.03 18.09 7.22
CA ALA A 86 9.48 17.81 5.86
C ALA A 86 10.15 16.42 5.75
N LYS A 87 11.02 16.08 6.69
CA LYS A 87 11.71 14.77 6.71
C LYS A 87 10.74 13.61 6.92
N LEU A 88 9.84 13.71 7.90
CA LEU A 88 8.84 12.67 8.14
C LEU A 88 7.87 12.54 6.97
N THR A 89 7.40 13.67 6.41
CA THR A 89 6.53 13.65 5.22
C THR A 89 7.24 13.01 4.04
N HIS A 90 8.52 13.32 3.81
CA HIS A 90 9.32 12.71 2.76
C HIS A 90 9.43 11.19 2.92
N TYR A 91 9.63 10.70 4.14
CA TYR A 91 9.64 9.26 4.43
C TYR A 91 8.30 8.57 4.12
N LEU A 92 7.17 9.22 4.42
CA LEU A 92 5.84 8.63 4.25
C LEU A 92 5.28 8.75 2.82
N THR A 93 5.70 9.79 2.08
CA THR A 93 5.18 10.14 0.74
C THR A 93 5.25 9.02 -0.32
N PRO A 94 6.28 8.14 -0.34
CA PRO A 94 6.30 7.01 -1.27
C PRO A 94 5.13 6.05 -1.11
N ILE A 95 4.58 5.93 0.11
CA ILE A 95 3.57 4.93 0.46
C ILE A 95 2.18 5.56 0.59
N PHE A 96 2.09 6.76 1.18
CA PHE A 96 0.83 7.39 1.55
C PHE A 96 0.57 8.66 0.74
N THR A 97 -0.72 8.90 0.44
CA THR A 97 -1.15 10.18 -0.15
C THR A 97 -0.88 11.34 0.81
N THR A 98 -0.74 12.55 0.27
CA THR A 98 -0.48 13.75 1.08
C THR A 98 -1.58 13.99 2.12
N ASP A 99 -2.83 13.77 1.72
CA ASP A 99 -3.99 13.88 2.61
C ASP A 99 -3.98 12.83 3.73
N ALA A 100 -3.60 11.58 3.42
CA ALA A 100 -3.46 10.52 4.41
C ALA A 100 -2.42 10.85 5.49
N ILE A 101 -1.27 11.43 5.08
CA ILE A 101 -0.22 11.86 5.99
C ILE A 101 -0.73 12.97 6.90
N LYS A 102 -1.37 14.00 6.33
CA LYS A 102 -1.94 15.11 7.11
C LYS A 102 -2.96 14.61 8.13
N LYS A 103 -3.94 13.81 7.69
CA LYS A 103 -4.98 13.24 8.56
C LYS A 103 -4.39 12.33 9.62
N GLY A 104 -3.36 11.56 9.28
CA GLY A 104 -2.63 10.74 10.23
C GLY A 104 -1.93 11.56 11.31
N PHE A 105 -1.26 12.65 10.94
CA PHE A 105 -0.63 13.52 11.93
C PHE A 105 -1.64 14.11 12.90
N ASP A 106 -2.77 14.58 12.37
CA ASP A 106 -3.87 15.13 13.17
C ASP A 106 -4.48 14.04 14.08
N LYS A 107 -4.77 12.84 13.54
CA LYS A 107 -5.40 11.72 14.27
C LYS A 107 -4.55 11.19 15.42
N TYR A 108 -3.24 11.07 15.21
CA TYR A 108 -2.31 10.48 16.17
C TYR A 108 -1.59 11.53 17.04
N ASN A 109 -2.05 12.78 16.99
CA ASN A 109 -1.43 13.91 17.70
C ASN A 109 0.08 14.01 17.46
N ILE A 110 0.52 13.76 16.22
CA ILE A 110 1.92 13.94 15.81
C ILE A 110 2.14 15.42 15.55
N ILE A 111 3.02 16.04 16.34
CA ILE A 111 3.18 17.50 16.37
C ILE A 111 4.58 17.94 15.98
N ALA A 112 4.68 19.20 15.55
CA ALA A 112 5.95 19.92 15.57
C ALA A 112 6.00 20.80 16.83
N TYR A 113 6.96 20.53 17.71
CA TYR A 113 7.19 21.31 18.93
C TYR A 113 8.63 21.83 18.94
N LYS A 114 8.80 23.14 19.12
CA LYS A 114 10.11 23.82 19.07
C LYS A 114 10.93 23.46 17.80
N GLY A 115 10.24 23.36 16.66
CA GLY A 115 10.86 23.03 15.37
C GLY A 115 11.20 21.55 15.16
N LYS A 116 10.92 20.68 16.13
CA LYS A 116 11.17 19.24 16.04
C LYS A 116 9.87 18.44 16.02
N MET A 117 9.81 17.36 15.24
CA MET A 117 8.67 16.43 15.29
C MET A 117 8.68 15.62 16.58
N ALA A 118 7.48 15.36 17.10
CA ALA A 118 7.27 14.54 18.28
C ALA A 118 6.01 13.68 18.13
N VAL A 119 6.04 12.50 18.72
CA VAL A 119 4.87 11.61 18.89
C VAL A 119 4.51 11.48 20.37
N PRO A 120 3.23 11.27 20.70
CA PRO A 120 2.84 10.87 22.05
C PRO A 120 3.58 9.59 22.46
N VAL A 121 3.95 9.49 23.73
CA VAL A 121 4.43 8.24 24.31
C VAL A 121 3.27 7.26 24.37
N GLY A 122 3.47 6.09 23.78
CA GLY A 122 2.50 5.01 23.78
C GLY A 122 3.17 3.71 23.36
N ASP A 123 2.49 2.61 23.62
CA ASP A 123 2.85 1.31 23.11
C ASP A 123 1.69 0.77 22.27
N GLY A 124 2.02 -0.05 21.30
CA GLY A 124 1.05 -0.66 20.42
C GLY A 124 1.69 -1.82 19.69
N ASP A 125 0.93 -2.90 19.61
CA ASP A 125 1.16 -3.99 18.68
C ASP A 125 -0.19 -4.63 18.33
N ASN A 126 -0.21 -5.48 17.33
CA ASN A 126 -1.32 -6.37 17.10
C ASN A 126 -0.84 -7.71 16.56
N LEU A 127 -1.56 -8.75 16.96
CA LEU A 127 -1.32 -10.13 16.56
C LEU A 127 -1.83 -10.43 15.14
N LEU A 128 -1.92 -9.43 14.25
CA LEU A 128 -2.42 -9.64 12.89
C LEU A 128 -1.32 -10.12 11.95
N GLY A 129 -1.50 -11.33 11.44
CA GLY A 129 -0.63 -11.97 10.45
C GLY A 129 -0.82 -11.42 9.05
N TRP A 130 -0.37 -10.18 8.82
CA TRP A 130 -0.51 -9.49 7.53
C TRP A 130 0.17 -10.22 6.37
N GLU A 131 1.26 -10.94 6.63
CA GLU A 131 1.95 -11.75 5.61
C GLU A 131 1.11 -12.94 5.13
N GLN A 132 0.21 -13.45 5.97
CA GLN A 132 -0.71 -14.55 5.65
C GLN A 132 -2.08 -14.06 5.17
N ALA A 133 -2.26 -12.74 5.01
CA ALA A 133 -3.55 -12.17 4.66
C ALA A 133 -3.98 -12.55 3.25
N LYS A 134 -5.27 -12.89 3.11
CA LYS A 134 -5.92 -13.07 1.80
C LYS A 134 -6.59 -11.76 1.41
N MET A 135 -6.54 -11.38 0.14
CA MET A 135 -7.16 -10.13 -0.32
C MET A 135 -8.08 -10.33 -1.51
N LYS A 136 -9.12 -9.50 -1.58
CA LYS A 136 -10.10 -9.45 -2.66
C LYS A 136 -10.29 -8.01 -3.10
N LEU A 137 -10.21 -7.75 -4.40
CA LEU A 137 -10.61 -6.46 -4.97
C LEU A 137 -12.13 -6.30 -4.81
N ILE A 138 -12.56 -5.24 -4.14
CA ILE A 138 -13.99 -4.95 -3.89
C ILE A 138 -14.48 -3.69 -4.61
N SER A 139 -13.58 -2.83 -5.09
CA SER A 139 -13.93 -1.65 -5.87
C SER A 139 -12.82 -1.25 -6.84
N LYS A 140 -13.19 -0.92 -8.09
CA LYS A 140 -12.28 -0.52 -9.17
C LYS A 140 -12.86 0.70 -9.89
N LYS A 141 -12.27 1.88 -9.66
CA LYS A 141 -12.55 3.15 -10.39
C LYS A 141 -11.24 3.65 -10.96
N ASP A 142 -11.16 4.32 -12.11
CA ASP A 142 -9.91 4.66 -12.82
C ASP A 142 -8.64 4.81 -11.94
N ASN A 143 -8.63 5.79 -11.03
CA ASN A 143 -7.51 6.12 -10.14
C ASN A 143 -7.69 5.67 -8.68
N VAL A 144 -8.64 4.78 -8.41
CA VAL A 144 -8.92 4.26 -7.06
C VAL A 144 -9.14 2.74 -7.10
N ARG A 145 -8.53 2.02 -6.16
CA ARG A 145 -8.78 0.59 -5.94
C ARG A 145 -9.03 0.38 -4.45
N THR A 146 -10.04 -0.41 -4.10
CA THR A 146 -10.25 -0.82 -2.71
C THR A 146 -10.21 -2.34 -2.63
N TYR A 147 -9.38 -2.84 -1.72
CA TYR A 147 -9.26 -4.26 -1.42
C TYR A 147 -9.78 -4.52 -0.01
N GLU A 148 -10.46 -5.65 0.15
CA GLU A 148 -10.75 -6.24 1.46
C GLU A 148 -9.70 -7.31 1.75
N PHE A 149 -9.08 -7.23 2.92
CA PHE A 149 -8.13 -8.18 3.47
C PHE A 149 -8.80 -8.99 4.57
N ALA A 150 -8.64 -10.31 4.50
CA ALA A 150 -8.88 -11.23 5.59
C ALA A 150 -7.52 -11.55 6.23
N VAL A 151 -7.26 -10.96 7.39
CA VAL A 151 -5.98 -11.03 8.10
C VAL A 151 -6.11 -12.00 9.27
N PRO A 152 -5.49 -13.18 9.23
CA PRO A 152 -5.55 -14.13 10.34
C PRO A 152 -4.85 -13.55 11.57
N ALA A 153 -5.33 -13.90 12.75
CA ALA A 153 -4.59 -13.63 13.98
C ALA A 153 -3.52 -14.72 14.19
N LEU A 154 -2.36 -14.33 14.70
CA LEU A 154 -1.20 -15.21 14.89
C LEU A 154 -1.39 -16.19 16.06
N ASP A 155 -2.28 -15.87 17.00
CA ASP A 155 -2.67 -16.72 18.12
C ASP A 155 -3.78 -17.73 17.74
N GLY A 156 -4.19 -17.77 16.47
CA GLY A 156 -5.26 -18.64 15.99
C GLY A 156 -6.67 -18.12 16.29
N SER A 157 -6.81 -16.91 16.82
CA SER A 157 -8.11 -16.27 17.03
C SER A 157 -8.74 -15.77 15.72
N VAL A 158 -9.84 -15.03 15.82
CA VAL A 158 -10.71 -14.68 14.69
C VAL A 158 -9.95 -13.86 13.63
N THR A 159 -10.15 -14.24 12.36
CA THR A 159 -9.63 -13.47 11.21
C THR A 159 -10.28 -12.10 11.13
N ALA A 160 -9.46 -11.04 11.16
CA ALA A 160 -9.92 -9.67 11.02
C ALA A 160 -10.20 -9.33 9.54
N LYS A 161 -11.27 -8.57 9.28
CA LYS A 161 -11.53 -7.98 7.96
C LYS A 161 -11.10 -6.53 7.93
N ARG A 162 -10.22 -6.15 7.01
CA ARG A 162 -9.72 -4.78 6.83
C ARG A 162 -9.91 -4.30 5.41
N LYS A 163 -10.27 -3.04 5.21
CA LYS A 163 -10.41 -2.45 3.87
C LYS A 163 -9.29 -1.43 3.67
N ILE A 164 -8.54 -1.58 2.57
CA ILE A 164 -7.45 -0.66 2.22
C ILE A 164 -7.76 -0.06 0.86
N THR A 165 -7.71 1.27 0.78
CA THR A 165 -7.94 2.00 -0.46
C THR A 165 -6.64 2.60 -0.98
N PHE A 166 -6.35 2.27 -2.24
CA PHE A 166 -5.22 2.74 -3.01
C PHE A 166 -5.71 3.81 -3.98
N VAL A 167 -5.02 4.94 -4.01
CA VAL A 167 -5.31 6.10 -4.85
C VAL A 167 -4.08 6.44 -5.67
N LYS A 168 -4.27 6.79 -6.94
CA LYS A 168 -3.19 7.26 -7.81
C LYS A 168 -2.97 8.75 -7.59
N GLU A 169 -1.83 9.12 -7.02
CA GLU A 169 -1.39 10.51 -6.80
C GLU A 169 -0.10 10.72 -7.59
N ASN A 170 -0.07 11.71 -8.50
CA ASN A 170 1.07 11.96 -9.39
C ASN A 170 1.53 10.71 -10.16
N ASN A 171 0.57 9.98 -10.76
CA ASN A 171 0.78 8.73 -11.49
C ASN A 171 1.37 7.56 -10.68
N LYS A 172 1.46 7.66 -9.35
CA LYS A 172 1.91 6.57 -8.47
C LYS A 172 0.77 6.13 -7.55
N TRP A 173 0.61 4.82 -7.38
CA TRP A 173 -0.35 4.28 -6.41
C TRP A 173 0.16 4.53 -4.99
N LYS A 174 -0.75 4.95 -4.10
CA LYS A 174 -0.48 5.22 -2.68
C LYS A 174 -1.69 4.83 -1.83
N ILE A 175 -1.50 4.63 -0.54
CA ILE A 175 -2.58 4.32 0.41
C ILE A 175 -3.16 5.64 0.96
N ASN A 176 -4.50 5.70 1.06
CA ASN A 176 -5.21 6.92 1.45
C ASN A 176 -5.45 7.08 2.97
N GLN A 177 -4.86 6.22 3.80
CA GLN A 177 -4.99 6.25 5.25
C GLN A 177 -3.70 5.76 5.91
N LEU A 178 -3.17 6.51 6.89
CA LEU A 178 -1.88 6.20 7.52
C LEU A 178 -1.89 4.86 8.28
N ASP A 179 -3.00 4.55 8.95
CA ASP A 179 -3.21 3.34 9.76
C ASP A 179 -4.00 2.25 9.04
N ALA A 180 -4.04 2.27 7.70
CA ALA A 180 -4.84 1.31 6.92
C ALA A 180 -4.46 -0.16 7.18
N ALA A 181 -3.18 -0.40 7.53
CA ALA A 181 -2.60 -1.70 7.81
C ALA A 181 -2.14 -1.86 9.27
N PHE A 182 -2.78 -1.13 10.19
CA PHE A 182 -2.64 -1.32 11.64
C PHE A 182 -3.29 -2.63 12.05
#